data_AF-A0A2Z3H601-F1
#
_entry.id   AF-A0A2Z3H601-F1
#
_cell.length_a   1.000
_cell.length_b   1.000
_cell.length_c   1.000
_cell.angle_alpha   90.00
_cell.angle_beta   90.00
_cell.angle_gamma   90.00
#
_symmetry.space_group_name_H-M   'P 1'
#
loop_
_entity.id
_entity.type
_entity.pdbx_description
1 polymer ?
#
loop_
_entity_poly.entity_id
_entity_poly.type
_entity_poly.pdbx_seq_one_letter_code
_entity_poly.pdbx_strand_id
1 'polypeptide(L)'
;MALVLIPAVFVLLAWANTAAVRALRARRAPGGWWAALAVLWLAGAAAGAWGGFFAKYQASPTLRVYGLPLPIGAAILVGPPGREQWVGYASPAGVLLAAANVPLVALLAGSAVGPVFWLRHRSRFRTAGGHGGHSG
;
A
#
# COMPACT_ATOMS: atom_id res chain seq x y z
N MET A 1 13.50 8.62 15.71
CA MET A 1 12.27 7.81 15.85
C MET A 1 11.63 7.41 14.51
N ALA A 2 11.55 8.29 13.51
CA ALA A 2 10.98 7.94 12.18
C ALA A 2 11.69 6.78 11.45
N LEU A 3 12.99 6.56 11.71
CA LEU A 3 13.79 5.51 11.06
C LEU A 3 13.25 4.08 11.33
N VAL A 4 12.59 3.86 12.47
CA VAL A 4 12.05 2.54 12.87
C VAL A 4 10.63 2.32 12.34
N LEU A 5 9.92 3.40 11.96
CA LEU A 5 8.54 3.29 11.48
C LEU A 5 8.44 2.55 10.15
N ILE A 6 9.35 2.83 9.22
CA ILE A 6 9.36 2.17 7.90
C ILE A 6 9.48 0.64 8.06
N PRO A 7 10.54 0.09 8.71
CA PRO A 7 10.64 -1.35 8.88
C PRO A 7 9.49 -1.94 9.71
N ALA A 8 8.99 -1.22 10.73
CA ALA A 8 7.82 -1.68 11.49
C ALA A 8 6.56 -1.81 10.61
N VAL A 9 6.30 -0.85 9.73
CA VAL A 9 5.18 -0.91 8.77
C VAL A 9 5.38 -2.07 7.80
N PHE A 10 6.59 -2.30 7.30
CA PHE A 10 6.89 -3.45 6.44
C PHE A 10 6.59 -4.78 7.13
N VAL A 11 7.07 -4.96 8.38
CA VAL A 11 6.83 -6.17 9.16
C VAL A 11 5.33 -6.37 9.39
N LEU A 12 4.60 -5.30 9.74
CA LEU A 12 3.16 -5.36 9.96
C LEU A 12 2.41 -5.76 8.68
N LEU A 13 2.74 -5.16 7.53
CA LEU A 13 2.11 -5.47 6.26
C LEU A 13 2.45 -6.89 5.78
N ALA A 14 3.69 -7.34 5.95
CA ALA A 14 4.10 -8.72 5.65
C ALA A 14 3.34 -9.72 6.53
N TRP A 15 3.21 -9.42 7.82
CA TRP A 15 2.42 -10.24 8.74
C TRP A 15 0.94 -10.29 8.35
N ALA A 16 0.33 -9.14 7.98
CA ALA A 16 -1.06 -9.08 7.54
C ALA A 16 -1.31 -9.93 6.28
N ASN A 17 -0.41 -9.87 5.30
CA ASN A 17 -0.50 -10.70 4.09
C ASN A 17 -0.32 -12.19 4.43
N THR A 18 0.60 -12.53 5.33
CA THR A 18 0.78 -13.90 5.82
C THR A 18 -0.49 -14.42 6.51
N ALA A 19 -1.13 -13.60 7.34
CA ALA A 19 -2.39 -13.92 7.99
C ALA A 19 -3.52 -14.12 6.96
N ALA A 20 -3.61 -13.27 5.93
CA ALA A 20 -4.58 -13.41 4.85
C ALA A 20 -4.38 -14.73 4.08
N VAL A 21 -3.15 -15.05 3.69
CA VAL A 21 -2.81 -16.32 3.03
C VAL A 21 -3.16 -17.52 3.91
N ARG A 22 -2.83 -17.47 5.21
CA ARG A 22 -3.21 -18.52 6.16
C ARG A 22 -4.72 -18.68 6.25
N ALA A 23 -5.48 -17.59 6.32
CA ALA A 23 -6.95 -17.62 6.37
C ALA A 23 -7.56 -18.20 5.09
N LEU A 24 -7.05 -17.82 3.92
CA LEU A 24 -7.49 -18.36 2.63
C LEU A 24 -7.22 -19.87 2.53
N ARG A 25 -6.04 -20.33 2.96
CA ARG A 25 -5.68 -21.76 2.99
C ARG A 25 -6.55 -22.54 3.97
N ALA A 26 -6.67 -22.07 5.21
CA ALA A 26 -7.42 -22.76 6.26
C ALA A 26 -8.90 -22.95 5.89
N ARG A 27 -9.48 -22.02 5.12
CA ARG A 27 -10.89 -22.06 4.70
C ARG A 27 -11.09 -22.54 3.25
N ARG A 28 -10.05 -23.12 2.63
CA ARG A 28 -10.08 -23.63 1.24
C ARG A 28 -10.71 -22.63 0.27
N ALA A 29 -10.23 -21.38 0.31
CA ALA A 29 -10.79 -20.31 -0.48
C ALA A 29 -10.77 -20.66 -1.99
N PRO A 30 -11.84 -20.33 -2.73
CA PRO A 30 -11.89 -20.60 -4.17
C PRO A 30 -10.81 -19.81 -4.92
N GLY A 31 -10.45 -20.29 -6.11
CA GLY A 31 -9.39 -19.70 -6.95
C GLY A 31 -9.53 -18.20 -7.19
N GLY A 32 -10.76 -17.67 -7.22
CA GLY A 32 -11.01 -16.24 -7.37
C GLY A 32 -10.37 -15.36 -6.29
N TRP A 33 -10.22 -15.85 -5.05
CA TRP A 33 -9.53 -15.08 -4.00
C TRP A 33 -8.02 -15.05 -4.18
N TRP A 34 -7.45 -16.15 -4.67
CA TRP A 34 -6.03 -16.20 -5.02
C TRP A 34 -5.72 -15.29 -6.19
N ALA A 35 -6.59 -15.29 -7.22
CA ALA A 35 -6.49 -14.37 -8.34
C ALA A 35 -6.60 -12.91 -7.88
N ALA A 36 -7.58 -12.57 -7.03
CA ALA A 36 -7.73 -11.22 -6.49
C ALA A 36 -6.48 -10.77 -5.69
N LEU A 37 -5.91 -11.65 -4.85
CA LEU A 37 -4.69 -11.35 -4.11
C LEU A 37 -3.50 -11.12 -5.04
N ALA A 38 -3.31 -11.99 -6.04
CA ALA A 38 -2.23 -11.85 -7.01
C ALA A 38 -2.36 -10.55 -7.83
N VAL A 39 -3.57 -10.23 -8.30
CA VAL A 39 -3.84 -8.98 -9.03
C VAL A 39 -3.54 -7.77 -8.16
N LEU A 40 -3.95 -7.76 -6.90
CA LEU A 40 -3.66 -6.65 -5.98
C LEU A 40 -2.16 -6.50 -5.71
N TRP A 41 -1.42 -7.60 -5.53
CA TRP A 41 0.03 -7.53 -5.40
C TRP A 41 0.71 -6.96 -6.64
N LEU A 42 0.33 -7.44 -7.84
CA LEU A 42 0.90 -6.95 -9.10
C LEU A 42 0.55 -5.48 -9.36
N ALA A 43 -0.71 -5.11 -9.17
CA ALA A 43 -1.17 -3.72 -9.32
C ALA A 43 -0.47 -2.81 -8.31
N GLY A 44 -0.34 -3.23 -7.05
CA GLY A 44 0.38 -2.49 -6.03
C GLY A 44 1.88 -2.37 -6.33
N ALA A 45 2.53 -3.43 -6.82
CA ALA A 45 3.93 -3.39 -7.23
C ALA A 45 4.16 -2.41 -8.41
N ALA A 46 3.29 -2.46 -9.42
CA ALA A 46 3.34 -1.55 -10.57
C ALA A 46 3.12 -0.09 -10.13
N ALA A 47 2.13 0.16 -9.27
CA ALA A 47 1.88 1.47 -8.70
C ALA A 47 3.04 1.97 -7.83
N GLY A 48 3.66 1.08 -7.05
CA GLY A 48 4.84 1.40 -6.24
C GLY A 48 6.08 1.72 -7.09
N ALA A 49 6.28 1.02 -8.20
CA ALA A 49 7.36 1.31 -9.14
C ALA A 49 7.12 2.66 -9.83
N TRP A 50 5.92 2.87 -10.37
CA TRP A 50 5.57 4.15 -10.99
C TRP A 50 5.70 5.30 -9.99
N GLY A 51 5.12 5.13 -8.80
CA GLY A 51 5.14 6.10 -7.70
C GLY A 51 6.55 6.42 -7.22
N GLY A 52 7.39 5.40 -7.04
CA GLY A 52 8.75 5.57 -6.53
C GLY A 52 9.68 6.28 -7.49
N PHE A 53 9.62 5.96 -8.79
CA PHE A 53 10.58 6.46 -9.78
C PHE A 53 10.10 7.68 -10.55
N PHE A 54 8.79 7.85 -10.76
CA PHE A 54 8.26 8.84 -11.69
C PHE A 54 7.31 9.85 -11.05
N ALA A 55 6.76 9.57 -9.87
CA ALA A 55 5.84 10.53 -9.25
C ALA A 55 6.58 11.79 -8.78
N LYS A 56 6.05 12.93 -9.20
CA LYS A 56 6.43 14.26 -8.75
C LYS A 56 5.18 15.00 -8.35
N TYR A 57 5.17 15.59 -7.17
CA TYR A 57 4.05 16.41 -6.71
C TYR A 57 4.54 17.70 -6.07
N GLN A 58 3.71 18.74 -6.15
CA GLN A 58 4.01 20.05 -5.58
C GLN A 58 3.37 20.14 -4.19
N ALA A 59 4.18 19.99 -3.15
CA ALA A 59 3.73 20.02 -1.77
C ALA A 59 3.42 21.45 -1.30
N SER A 60 4.12 22.45 -1.85
CA SER A 60 3.84 23.87 -1.63
C SER A 60 4.28 24.69 -2.86
N PRO A 61 3.92 25.99 -2.97
CA PRO A 61 4.39 26.85 -4.06
C PRO A 61 5.92 26.85 -4.22
N THR A 62 6.65 26.64 -3.13
CA THR A 62 8.12 26.63 -3.08
C THR A 62 8.74 25.25 -2.91
N LEU A 63 7.94 24.17 -2.82
CA LEU A 63 8.43 22.81 -2.56
C LEU A 63 7.82 21.78 -3.51
N ARG A 64 8.69 21.04 -4.20
CA ARG A 64 8.35 19.86 -4.99
C ARG A 64 8.96 18.63 -4.34
N VAL A 65 8.22 17.53 -4.30
CA VAL A 65 8.68 16.25 -3.76
C VAL A 65 8.62 15.19 -4.85
N TYR A 66 9.59 14.29 -4.84
CA TYR A 66 9.73 13.19 -5.78
C TYR A 66 9.58 11.87 -5.02
N GLY A 67 8.91 10.90 -5.64
CA GLY A 67 8.68 9.57 -5.06
C GLY A 67 7.46 9.53 -4.14
N LEU A 68 6.72 8.43 -4.19
CA LEU A 68 5.55 8.16 -3.35
C LEU A 68 5.37 6.64 -3.18
N PRO A 69 4.97 6.14 -1.99
CA PRO A 69 4.76 6.86 -0.71
C PRO A 69 6.04 7.31 0.01
N LEU A 70 7.18 6.67 -0.22
CA LEU A 70 8.46 7.09 0.34
C LEU A 70 9.08 8.15 -0.58
N PRO A 71 9.31 9.38 -0.09
CA PRO A 71 9.94 10.42 -0.89
C PRO A 71 11.43 10.10 -1.09
N ILE A 72 11.90 10.29 -2.31
CA ILE A 72 13.29 10.01 -2.72
C ILE A 72 14.14 11.28 -2.81
N GLY A 73 13.48 12.44 -2.82
CA GLY A 73 14.11 13.75 -2.85
C GLY A 73 13.09 14.88 -2.88
N ALA A 74 13.58 16.10 -2.76
CA ALA A 74 12.76 17.31 -2.86
C ALA A 74 13.49 18.37 -3.67
N ALA A 75 12.76 19.33 -4.23
CA ALA A 75 13.33 20.53 -4.80
C ALA A 75 12.67 21.76 -4.16
N ILE A 76 13.49 22.71 -3.75
CA ILE A 76 13.06 23.97 -3.13
C ILE A 76 13.27 25.10 -4.14
N LEU A 77 12.30 26.00 -4.23
CA LEU A 77 12.42 27.21 -5.03
C LEU A 77 13.21 28.27 -4.24
N VAL A 78 14.36 28.67 -4.77
CA VAL A 78 15.29 29.61 -4.11
C VAL A 78 15.63 30.75 -5.07
N GLY A 79 15.68 31.97 -4.56
CA GLY A 79 16.06 33.16 -5.31
C GLY A 79 15.14 34.36 -5.07
N PRO A 80 15.53 35.57 -5.51
CA PRO A 80 14.67 36.74 -5.45
C PRO A 80 13.52 36.62 -6.47
N PRO A 81 12.39 37.31 -6.25
CA PRO A 81 11.25 37.29 -7.16
C PRO A 81 11.67 37.59 -8.60
N GLY A 82 11.30 36.73 -9.54
CA GLY A 82 11.66 36.84 -10.96
C GLY A 82 13.03 36.25 -11.35
N ARG A 83 13.81 35.69 -10.40
CA ARG A 83 15.04 34.90 -10.67
C ARG A 83 15.08 33.61 -9.87
N GLU A 84 13.91 33.02 -9.65
CA GLU A 84 13.73 31.83 -8.83
C GLU A 84 14.26 30.59 -9.56
N GLN A 85 15.02 29.75 -8.85
CA GLN A 85 15.54 28.49 -9.37
C GLN A 85 15.16 27.32 -8.45
N TRP A 86 14.78 26.20 -9.06
CA TRP A 86 14.54 24.97 -8.32
C TRP A 86 15.87 24.29 -7.97
N VAL A 87 16.20 24.23 -6.68
CA VAL A 87 17.38 23.55 -6.16
C VAL A 87 16.98 22.17 -5.64
N GLY A 88 17.54 21.12 -6.23
CA GLY A 88 17.24 19.73 -5.90
C GLY A 88 18.09 19.20 -4.75
N TYR A 89 17.44 18.49 -3.83
CA TYR A 89 18.03 17.73 -2.74
C TYR A 89 17.62 16.26 -2.92
N ALA A 90 18.57 15.44 -3.38
CA ALA A 90 18.37 14.01 -3.51
C ALA A 90 18.77 13.30 -2.21
N SER A 91 17.99 12.30 -1.80
CA SER A 91 18.42 11.40 -0.74
C SER A 91 19.60 10.56 -1.22
N PRO A 92 20.66 10.37 -0.41
CA PRO A 92 21.74 9.42 -0.72
C PRO A 92 21.23 7.98 -0.96
N ALA A 93 20.06 7.66 -0.38
CA ALA A 93 19.38 6.38 -0.53
C ALA A 93 18.20 6.43 -1.52
N GLY A 94 18.15 7.41 -2.44
CA GLY A 94 16.99 7.66 -3.31
C GLY A 94 16.54 6.44 -4.11
N VAL A 95 17.47 5.68 -4.71
CA VAL A 95 17.16 4.46 -5.46
C VAL A 95 16.61 3.36 -4.54
N LEU A 96 17.18 3.20 -3.34
CA LEU A 96 16.70 2.22 -2.36
C LEU A 96 15.29 2.55 -1.88
N LEU A 97 15.01 3.83 -1.63
CA LEU A 97 13.68 4.31 -1.24
C LEU A 97 12.67 4.15 -2.39
N ALA A 98 13.06 4.44 -3.64
CA ALA A 98 12.23 4.18 -4.81
C ALA A 98 11.89 2.69 -4.95
N ALA A 99 12.90 1.82 -4.81
CA ALA A 99 12.72 0.38 -4.87
C ALA A 99 11.85 -0.14 -3.72
N ALA A 100 11.99 0.41 -2.51
CA ALA A 100 11.17 0.04 -1.35
C ALA A 100 9.68 0.35 -1.54
N ASN A 101 9.31 1.34 -2.36
CA ASN A 101 7.90 1.61 -2.67
C ASN A 101 7.20 0.43 -3.37
N VAL A 102 7.93 -0.40 -4.11
CA VAL A 102 7.39 -1.57 -4.82
C VAL A 102 6.78 -2.59 -3.85
N PRO A 103 7.55 -3.25 -2.96
CA PRO A 103 6.98 -4.19 -2.00
C PRO A 103 6.05 -3.50 -0.99
N LEU A 104 6.29 -2.23 -0.64
CA LEU A 104 5.43 -1.51 0.30
C LEU A 104 4.00 -1.38 -0.23
N VAL A 105 3.83 -0.88 -1.46
CA VAL A 105 2.51 -0.66 -2.07
C VAL A 105 1.87 -1.99 -2.47
N ALA A 106 2.66 -2.98 -2.91
CA ALA A 106 2.17 -4.34 -3.16
C ALA A 106 1.57 -4.96 -1.89
N LEU A 107 2.31 -4.96 -0.78
CA LEU A 107 1.84 -5.52 0.49
C LEU A 107 0.65 -4.74 1.04
N LEU A 108 0.64 -3.41 0.90
CA LEU A 108 -0.49 -2.58 1.30
C LEU A 108 -1.75 -2.95 0.50
N ALA A 109 -1.66 -3.06 -0.82
CA ALA A 109 -2.79 -3.45 -1.67
C ALA A 109 -3.30 -4.86 -1.32
N GLY A 110 -2.40 -5.83 -1.15
CA GLY A 110 -2.77 -7.19 -0.78
C GLY A 110 -3.40 -7.32 0.61
N SER A 111 -3.06 -6.42 1.55
CA SER A 111 -3.58 -6.46 2.92
C SER A 111 -5.10 -6.30 3.00
N ALA A 112 -5.74 -5.68 1.99
CA ALA A 112 -7.19 -5.52 1.92
C ALA A 112 -7.94 -6.86 1.74
N VAL A 113 -7.30 -7.90 1.18
CA VAL A 113 -7.95 -9.18 0.89
C VAL A 113 -8.39 -9.90 2.17
N GLY A 114 -7.55 -9.88 3.21
CA GLY A 114 -7.83 -10.57 4.48
C GLY A 114 -9.13 -10.09 5.14
N PRO A 115 -9.27 -8.78 5.44
CA PRO A 115 -10.49 -8.21 6.01
C PRO A 115 -11.73 -8.47 5.14
N VAL A 116 -11.64 -8.27 3.82
CA VAL A 116 -12.79 -8.47 2.91
C VAL A 116 -13.22 -9.93 2.88
N PHE A 117 -12.26 -10.87 2.85
CA PHE A 117 -12.54 -12.31 2.94
C PHE A 117 -13.23 -12.66 4.26
N TRP A 118 -12.74 -12.12 5.38
CA TRP A 118 -13.30 -12.38 6.70
C TRP A 118 -14.74 -11.84 6.84
N LEU A 119 -15.00 -10.61 6.38
CA LEU A 119 -16.32 -9.98 6.41
C LEU A 119 -17.34 -10.73 5.53
N ARG A 120 -16.94 -11.19 4.34
CA ARG A 120 -17.80 -12.02 3.48
C ARG A 120 -18.11 -13.38 4.09
N HIS A 121 -17.17 -13.97 4.83
CA HIS A 121 -17.40 -15.27 5.45
C HIS A 121 -18.27 -15.18 6.71
N ARG A 122 -18.20 -14.07 7.45
CA ARG A 122 -19.04 -13.82 8.65
C ARG A 122 -20.50 -13.56 8.28
N SER A 123 -20.75 -12.84 7.20
CA SER A 123 -22.11 -12.54 6.72
C SER A 123 -22.87 -13.79 6.28
N ARG A 124 -22.20 -14.77 5.66
CA ARG A 124 -22.82 -16.05 5.26
C ARG A 124 -23.40 -16.85 6.44
N PHE A 125 -22.80 -16.78 7.63
CA PHE A 125 -23.31 -17.48 8.80
C PHE A 125 -24.51 -16.77 9.46
N ARG A 126 -24.64 -15.45 9.28
CA ARG A 126 -25.72 -14.67 9.91
C ARG A 126 -27.06 -14.82 9.19
N THR A 127 -27.05 -15.04 7.88
CA THR A 127 -28.27 -15.30 7.08
C THR A 127 -28.80 -16.73 7.23
N ALA A 128 -27.95 -17.70 7.54
CA ALA A 128 -28.38 -19.10 7.71
C ALA A 128 -29.14 -19.37 9.03
N GLY A 129 -29.01 -18.50 10.04
CA GLY A 129 -29.68 -18.65 11.34
C GLY A 129 -31.02 -17.93 11.49
N GLY A 130 -31.51 -17.23 10.45
CA GLY A 130 -32.71 -16.38 10.52
C GLY A 130 -34.00 -16.98 9.93
N HIS A 131 -34.02 -18.27 9.59
CA HIS A 131 -35.15 -18.93 8.91
C HIS A 131 -35.71 -20.12 9.70
N GLY A 132 -35.89 -19.95 11.02
CA GLY A 132 -36.35 -21.03 11.92
C GLY A 132 -37.38 -20.60 12.96
N GLY A 133 -38.21 -19.58 12.68
CA GLY A 133 -39.19 -19.11 13.66
C GLY A 133 -40.42 -18.52 13.01
N HIS A 134 -41.32 -19.37 12.51
CA HIS A 134 -42.77 -19.18 12.56
C HIS A 134 -43.47 -20.42 11.97
N SER A 135 -43.88 -21.32 12.86
CA SER A 135 -45.01 -22.22 12.65
C SER A 135 -45.71 -22.33 13.99
N GLY A 136 -46.72 -21.48 14.17
CA GLY A 136 -47.80 -21.70 15.13
C GLY A 136 -48.88 -22.59 14.54
#